data_AF-A0A372R0Y3-F1
#
_entry.id   AF-A0A372R0Y3-F1
#
_cell.length_a   1.000
_cell.length_b   1.000
_cell.length_c   1.000
_cell.angle_alpha   90.00
_cell.angle_beta   90.00
_cell.angle_gamma   90.00
#
_symmetry.space_group_name_H-M   'P 1'
#
loop_
_entity.id
_entity.type
_entity.pdbx_description
1 polymer ?
#
loop_
_entity_poly.entity_id
_entity_poly.type
_entity_poly.pdbx_seq_one_letter_code
_entity_poly.pdbx_strand_id
1 'polypeptide(L)' 'MLMWEISHRQPPFMNYEHDYNLAINIINGMRPKIISEIPSEYKSLMEQCWGADPLKRPDIDTLRN' A
#
# COMPACT_ATOMS: atom_id res chain seq x y z
N MET A 1 -3.01 1.90 -1.95
CA MET A 1 -3.74 2.28 -0.71
C MET A 1 -5.15 1.74 -0.67
N LEU A 2 -5.99 1.96 -1.71
CA LEU A 2 -7.39 1.48 -1.74
C LEU A 2 -7.55 -0.03 -1.44
N MET A 3 -6.72 -0.89 -2.04
CA MET A 3 -6.71 -2.33 -1.76
C MET A 3 -6.47 -2.66 -0.27
N TRP A 4 -5.60 -1.89 0.39
CA TRP A 4 -5.34 -2.06 1.82
C TRP A 4 -6.53 -1.61 2.66
N GLU A 5 -7.15 -0.47 2.33
CA GLU A 5 -8.34 0.04 3.02
C GLU A 5 -9.53 -0.91 2.90
N ILE A 6 -9.77 -1.48 1.71
CA ILE A 6 -10.83 -2.48 1.48
C ILE A 6 -10.58 -3.74 2.31
N SER A 7 -9.33 -4.21 2.37
CA SER A 7 -9.00 -5.43 3.12
C SER A 7 -9.07 -5.24 4.64
N HIS A 8 -8.70 -4.06 5.16
CA HIS A 8 -8.66 -3.80 6.60
C HIS A 8 -9.88 -3.02 7.12
N ARG A 9 -10.76 -2.56 6.22
CA ARG A 9 -11.95 -1.74 6.50
C ARG A 9 -11.66 -0.52 7.37
N GLN A 10 -10.46 0.06 7.20
CA GLN A 10 -9.99 1.20 7.96
C GLN A 10 -9.06 2.07 7.11
N PRO A 11 -9.05 3.40 7.31
CA PRO A 11 -8.06 4.27 6.71
C PRO A 11 -6.63 3.81 7.01
N PRO A 12 -5.73 3.85 6.01
CA PRO A 12 -4.31 3.59 6.25
C PRO A 12 -3.72 4.64 7.18
N PHE A 13 -2.84 4.18 8.06
CA PHE A 13 -2.16 5.03 9.04
C PHE A 13 -3.10 5.73 10.04
N MET A 14 -4.30 5.19 10.31
CA MET A 14 -5.27 5.75 11.28
C MET A 14 -4.65 6.07 12.66
N ASN A 15 -3.63 5.31 13.08
CA ASN A 15 -2.95 5.50 14.37
C ASN A 15 -1.81 6.53 14.33
N TYR A 16 -1.64 7.27 13.22
CA TYR A 16 -0.60 8.29 13.05
C TYR A 16 -1.24 9.65 12.87
N GLU A 17 -0.57 10.70 13.36
CA GLU A 17 -0.94 12.06 12.98
C GLU A 17 -0.67 12.26 11.47
N HIS A 18 -1.63 12.89 10.79
CA HIS A 18 -1.54 13.15 9.35
C HIS A 18 -0.72 14.43 9.09
N ASP A 19 0.54 14.40 9.51
CA ASP A 19 1.45 15.54 9.51
C ASP A 19 2.64 15.37 8.54
N TYR A 20 3.56 16.34 8.57
CA TYR A 20 4.78 16.29 7.75
C TYR A 20 5.68 15.11 8.10
N ASN A 21 5.73 14.68 9.37
CA ASN A 21 6.53 13.54 9.78
C ASN A 21 6.03 12.24 9.16
N LEU A 22 4.71 12.03 9.12
CA LEU A 22 4.11 10.90 8.43
C LEU A 22 4.45 10.90 6.93
N ALA A 23 4.38 12.07 6.27
CA ALA A 23 4.74 12.19 4.86
C ALA A 23 6.20 11.78 4.61
N ILE A 24 7.15 12.25 5.43
CA ILE A 24 8.56 11.86 5.36
C ILE A 24 8.74 10.36 5.60
N ASN A 25 8.05 9.77 6.58
CA ASN A 25 8.13 8.34 6.83
C ASN A 25 7.65 7.51 5.61
N ILE A 26 6.57 7.93 4.95
CA ILE A 26 6.05 7.28 3.74
C ILE A 26 7.05 7.39 2.58
N ILE A 27 7.67 8.56 2.40
CA ILE A 27 8.74 8.79 1.41
C ILE A 27 9.93 7.85 1.70
N ASN A 28 10.29 7.68 2.98
CA ASN A 28 11.36 6.78 3.43
C ASN A 28 10.98 5.30 3.42
N GLY A 29 9.82 4.93 2.86
CA GLY A 29 9.44 3.54 2.62
C GLY A 29 8.52 2.93 3.68
N MET A 30 8.03 3.71 4.65
CA MET A 30 7.00 3.22 5.58
C MET A 30 5.74 2.80 4.80
N ARG A 31 5.24 1.59 5.08
CA ARG A 31 4.00 1.05 4.51
C ARG A 31 3.12 0.45 5.60
N PRO A 32 1.79 0.41 5.42
CA PRO A 32 0.91 -0.27 6.35
C PRO A 32 1.24 -1.77 6.44
N LYS A 33 1.10 -2.35 7.63
CA LYS A 33 1.26 -3.79 7.82
C LYS A 33 0.14 -4.54 7.10
N ILE A 34 0.49 -5.61 6.40
CA ILE A 34 -0.47 -6.52 5.77
C ILE A 34 -0.60 -7.75 6.70
N ILE A 35 -1.83 -8.14 7.05
CA ILE A 35 -2.10 -9.34 7.85
C ILE A 35 -1.97 -10.61 6.99
N SER A 36 -1.58 -11.73 7.61
CA SER A 36 -1.29 -13.00 6.92
C SER A 36 -2.53 -13.69 6.33
N GLU A 37 -3.73 -13.29 6.74
CA GLU A 37 -5.00 -13.85 6.26
C GLU A 37 -5.36 -13.37 4.85
N ILE A 38 -4.67 -12.34 4.34
CA ILE A 38 -4.86 -11.85 2.98
C ILE A 38 -4.18 -12.79 1.99
N PRO A 39 -4.85 -13.21 0.89
CA PRO A 39 -4.24 -14.05 -0.14
C PRO A 39 -2.89 -13.50 -0.61
N SER A 40 -1.91 -14.39 -0.81
CA SER A 40 -0.54 -14.04 -1.16
C SER A 40 -0.44 -13.21 -2.44
N GLU A 41 -1.29 -13.51 -3.41
CA GLU A 41 -1.40 -12.81 -4.69
C GLU A 41 -1.84 -11.37 -4.47
N TYR A 42 -2.86 -11.17 -3.63
CA TYR A 42 -3.36 -9.84 -3.28
C TYR A 42 -2.34 -9.04 -2.48
N LYS A 43 -1.63 -9.69 -1.56
CA LYS A 43 -0.50 -9.08 -0.84
C LYS A 43 0.59 -8.61 -1.80
N SER A 44 1.05 -9.49 -2.70
CA SER A 44 2.09 -9.16 -3.68
C SER A 44 1.65 -8.01 -4.58
N LEU A 45 0.39 -8.01 -5.02
CA LEU A 45 -0.18 -6.94 -5.84
C LEU A 45 -0.18 -5.59 -5.11
N MET A 46 -0.62 -5.56 -3.85
CA MET A 46 -0.55 -4.36 -3.03
C MET A 46 0.87 -3.83 -2.91
N GLU A 47 1.83 -4.72 -2.62
CA GLU A 47 3.26 -4.42 -2.53
C GLU A 47 3.85 -3.83 -3.82
N GLN A 48 3.46 -4.36 -4.98
CA GLN A 48 3.88 -3.83 -6.27
C GLN A 48 3.30 -2.43 -6.54
N CYS A 49 2.01 -2.20 -6.26
CA CYS A 49 1.35 -0.92 -6.55
C CYS A 49 1.92 0.27 -5.75
N TRP A 50 2.49 0.06 -4.57
CA TRP A 50 3.07 1.12 -3.73
C TRP A 50 4.59 0.99 -3.55
N GLY A 51 5.26 0.27 -4.46
CA GLY A 51 6.72 0.17 -4.51
C GLY A 51 7.38 1.55 -4.61
N ALA A 52 8.58 1.68 -4.02
CA ALA A 52 9.32 2.94 -3.98
C ALA A 52 9.67 3.46 -5.39
N ASP A 53 10.05 2.54 -6.29
CA ASP A 53 10.35 2.83 -7.69
C ASP A 53 9.05 2.94 -8.51
N PRO A 54 8.70 4.13 -9.04
CA PRO A 54 7.49 4.32 -9.84
C PRO A 54 7.48 3.48 -11.12
N LEU A 55 8.65 3.20 -11.72
CA LEU A 55 8.75 2.44 -12.98
C LEU A 55 8.45 0.95 -12.80
N LYS A 56 8.49 0.45 -11.56
CA LYS A 56 8.17 -0.94 -11.22
C LYS A 56 6.71 -1.14 -10.83
N ARG A 57 5.92 -0.06 -10.77
CA ARG A 57 4.50 -0.16 -10.44
C ARG A 57 3.74 -0.64 -11.68
N PRO A 58 2.81 -1.60 -11.53
CA PRO A 58 1.98 -2.01 -12.64
C PRO A 58 1.07 -0.84 -13.07
N ASP A 59 0.91 -0.68 -14.37
CA ASP A 59 -0.12 0.19 -14.93
C ASP A 59 -1.51 -0.48 -14.85
N ILE A 60 -2.55 0.30 -15.16
CA ILE A 60 -3.92 -0.18 -15.03
C ILE A 60 -4.25 -1.29 -16.04
N ASP A 61 -3.62 -1.29 -17.21
CA ASP A 61 -3.87 -2.29 -18.25
C ASP A 61 -3.23 -3.64 -17.87
N THR A 62 -2.06 -3.61 -17.24
CA THR A 62 -1.39 -4.78 -16.64
C THR A 62 -2.26 -5.41 -15.55
N LEU A 63 -2.99 -4.60 -14.77
CA LEU A 63 -3.85 -5.08 -13.69
C LEU A 63 -5.21 -5.64 -14.15
N ARG A 64 -5.64 -5.32 -15.37
CA ARG A 64 -6.95 -5.72 -15.90
C ARG A 64 -6.97 -7.09 -16.57
N ASN A 65 -5.80 -7.62 -16.93
CA ASN A 65 -5.61 -8.89 -17.62
C ASN A 65 -5.41 -10.04 -16.63
#